data_AF-A0A6A2YDH3-F1
#
_entry.id   AF-A0A6A2YDH3-F1
#
_cell.length_a   1.000
_cell.length_b   1.000
_cell.length_c   1.000
_cell.angle_alpha   90.00
_cell.angle_beta   90.00
_cell.angle_gamma   90.00
#
_symmetry.space_group_name_H-M   'P 1'
#
loop_
_entity.id
_entity.type
_entity.pdbx_description
1 polymer ?
#
loop_
_entity_poly.entity_id
_entity_poly.type
_entity_poly.pdbx_seq_one_letter_code
_entity_poly.pdbx_strand_id
1 'polypeptide(L)'
;MHCPNPLPSPYNNMFTIHGLWPQDANDDEIDPYSSNPNCAGGVIPTPPQDLPTYLESTPIYPLLDVQWPDLNNPNNNASNYIFWEDEWSKHGQCSDYPANPYNYFDSAVRLRHTLTPDFGFQSGEYWTVHEIINTIYNYVYHVPEIACNLNQNTGGLQLWEIRLCYDRPTSGQDLVQNIRNCTNPTGKPGTLCYNQYNTYLFVP
;
A
#
# COMPACT_ATOMS: atom_id res chain seq x y z
N MET A 1 1.53 9.50 13.72
CA MET A 1 0.42 8.54 13.75
C MET A 1 0.48 7.80 15.08
N HIS A 2 -0.64 7.71 15.78
CA HIS A 2 -0.76 6.96 17.05
C HIS A 2 -1.81 5.88 16.82
N CYS A 3 -1.38 4.75 16.27
CA CYS A 3 -2.26 3.60 16.11
C CYS A 3 -2.49 2.93 17.47
N PRO A 4 -3.67 2.36 17.72
CA PRO A 4 -3.89 1.51 18.89
C PRO A 4 -2.84 0.39 18.93
N ASN A 5 -2.28 0.13 20.12
CA ASN A 5 -1.32 -0.95 20.34
C ASN A 5 -1.75 -1.78 21.57
N PRO A 6 -2.16 -3.05 21.42
CA PRO A 6 -2.23 -3.80 20.14
C PRO A 6 -3.40 -3.34 19.27
N LEU A 7 -3.29 -3.57 17.95
CA LEU A 7 -4.42 -3.43 17.03
C LEU A 7 -5.52 -4.46 17.38
N PRO A 8 -6.80 -4.17 17.11
CA PRO A 8 -7.88 -5.13 17.30
C PRO A 8 -7.83 -6.23 16.22
N SER A 9 -8.44 -7.39 16.51
CA SER A 9 -8.74 -8.41 15.50
C SER A 9 -9.66 -7.82 14.41
N PRO A 10 -9.46 -8.16 13.12
CA PRO A 10 -8.49 -9.13 12.60
C PRO A 10 -7.10 -8.55 12.27
N TYR A 11 -6.86 -7.27 12.51
CA TYR A 11 -5.68 -6.53 12.04
C TYR A 11 -4.41 -6.75 12.88
N ASN A 12 -4.51 -7.48 13.99
CA ASN A 12 -3.42 -7.66 14.95
C ASN A 12 -2.27 -8.55 14.46
N ASN A 13 -2.47 -9.35 13.40
CA ASN A 13 -1.47 -10.26 12.84
C ASN A 13 -1.53 -10.32 11.31
N MET A 14 -1.88 -9.23 10.63
CA MET A 14 -1.92 -9.21 9.17
C MET A 14 -1.55 -7.86 8.59
N PHE A 15 -1.00 -7.90 7.38
CA PHE A 15 -0.84 -6.71 6.55
C PHE A 15 -2.17 -6.31 5.92
N THR A 16 -2.43 -5.02 5.96
CA THR A 16 -3.53 -4.36 5.23
C THR A 16 -2.94 -3.49 4.12
N ILE A 17 -3.79 -3.04 3.21
CA ILE A 17 -3.42 -2.10 2.16
C ILE A 17 -3.18 -0.74 2.81
N HIS A 18 -2.03 -0.15 2.55
CA HIS A 18 -1.80 1.28 2.78
C HIS A 18 -2.24 2.07 1.55
N GLY A 19 -1.76 1.67 0.37
CA GLY A 19 -1.97 2.43 -0.85
C GLY A 19 -1.64 1.70 -2.14
N LEU A 20 -2.05 2.32 -3.26
CA LEU A 20 -1.66 1.96 -4.61
C LEU A 20 -1.03 3.20 -5.25
N TRP A 21 0.30 3.29 -5.25
CA TRP A 21 0.99 4.55 -5.54
C TRP A 21 1.62 4.53 -6.94
N PRO A 22 1.15 5.37 -7.87
CA PRO A 22 1.82 5.56 -9.15
C PRO A 22 3.23 6.13 -8.94
N GLN A 23 4.17 5.63 -9.73
CA GLN A 23 5.53 6.14 -9.80
C GLN A 23 5.95 6.34 -11.26
N ASP A 24 6.93 7.21 -11.47
CA ASP A 24 7.51 7.45 -12.79
C ASP A 24 8.48 6.32 -13.20
N ALA A 25 9.13 6.48 -14.36
CA ALA A 25 10.06 5.49 -14.88
C ALA A 25 11.36 5.35 -14.06
N ASN A 26 11.63 6.27 -13.12
CA ASN A 26 12.76 6.27 -12.20
C ASN A 26 12.32 5.84 -10.79
N ASP A 27 11.11 5.29 -10.66
CA ASP A 27 10.42 4.95 -9.41
C ASP A 27 10.16 6.15 -8.50
N ASP A 28 10.24 7.38 -9.00
CA ASP A 28 9.92 8.58 -8.22
C ASP A 28 8.41 8.76 -8.08
N GLU A 29 7.97 9.24 -6.92
CA GLU A 29 6.56 9.46 -6.62
C GLU A 29 5.97 10.51 -7.57
N ILE A 30 4.74 10.25 -8.03
CA ILE A 30 4.01 11.23 -8.82
C ILE A 30 3.39 12.27 -7.90
N ASP A 31 3.73 13.55 -8.13
CA ASP A 31 3.12 14.68 -7.44
C ASP A 31 1.58 14.63 -7.52
N PRO A 32 0.86 14.95 -6.43
CA PRO A 32 -0.59 14.90 -6.39
C PRO A 32 -1.22 15.89 -7.37
N TYR A 33 -2.47 15.64 -7.77
CA TYR A 33 -3.17 16.46 -8.77
C TYR A 33 -3.32 17.92 -8.33
N SER A 34 -3.41 18.17 -7.02
CA SER A 34 -3.50 19.51 -6.44
C SER A 34 -2.24 20.36 -6.67
N SER A 35 -1.06 19.75 -6.77
CA SER A 35 0.20 20.44 -7.09
C SER A 35 0.57 20.34 -8.56
N ASN A 36 0.20 19.25 -9.24
CA ASN A 36 0.50 19.01 -10.65
C ASN A 36 -0.71 18.47 -11.44
N PRO A 37 -1.59 19.35 -11.96
CA PRO A 37 -2.77 18.94 -12.72
C PRO A 37 -2.46 18.16 -14.02
N ASN A 38 -1.23 18.27 -14.54
CA ASN A 38 -0.84 17.57 -15.75
C ASN A 38 -0.65 16.06 -15.54
N CYS A 39 -0.55 15.61 -14.29
CA CYS A 39 -0.40 14.18 -13.97
C CYS A 39 -1.55 13.33 -14.53
N ALA A 40 -2.76 13.89 -14.62
CA ALA A 40 -3.97 13.21 -15.07
C ALA A 40 -4.12 13.18 -16.61
N GLY A 41 -3.10 13.63 -17.36
CA GLY A 41 -3.09 13.56 -18.82
C GLY A 41 -4.21 14.36 -19.50
N GLY A 42 -4.67 15.45 -18.86
CA GLY A 42 -5.77 16.29 -19.35
C GLY A 42 -7.18 15.77 -19.03
N VAL A 43 -7.30 14.64 -18.31
CA VAL A 43 -8.57 14.18 -17.75
C VAL A 43 -8.83 14.94 -16.45
N ILE A 44 -10.08 15.38 -16.24
CA ILE A 44 -10.50 15.94 -14.95
C ILE A 44 -10.76 14.77 -14.00
N PRO A 45 -10.00 14.62 -12.90
CA PRO A 45 -10.18 13.50 -12.01
C PRO A 45 -11.50 13.58 -11.24
N THR A 46 -11.99 12.43 -10.78
CA THR A 46 -13.12 12.39 -9.85
C THR A 46 -12.73 13.10 -8.55
N PRO A 47 -13.55 14.04 -8.04
CA PRO A 47 -13.30 14.68 -6.75
C PRO A 47 -13.30 13.67 -5.60
N PRO A 48 -12.43 13.79 -4.58
CA PRO A 48 -12.35 12.82 -3.49
C PRO A 48 -13.69 12.65 -2.74
N GLN A 49 -14.41 13.73 -2.49
CA GLN A 49 -15.70 13.69 -1.80
C GLN A 49 -16.79 12.89 -2.54
N ASP A 50 -16.59 12.58 -3.83
CA ASP A 50 -17.54 11.79 -4.61
C ASP A 50 -17.25 10.28 -4.53
N LEU A 51 -16.15 9.85 -3.89
CA LEU A 51 -15.77 8.44 -3.73
C LEU A 51 -16.91 7.53 -3.27
N PRO A 52 -17.74 7.88 -2.26
CA PRO A 52 -18.85 7.02 -1.83
C PRO A 52 -19.79 6.62 -2.99
N THR A 53 -20.04 7.52 -3.94
CA THR A 53 -20.89 7.27 -5.11
C THR A 53 -20.33 6.15 -6.00
N TYR A 54 -19.01 5.99 -6.03
CA TYR A 54 -18.32 4.99 -6.86
C TYR A 54 -18.05 3.68 -6.13
N LEU A 55 -18.11 3.67 -4.79
CA LEU A 55 -17.66 2.54 -3.97
C LEU A 55 -18.80 1.85 -3.22
N GLU A 56 -19.67 2.58 -2.51
CA GLU A 56 -20.62 2.00 -1.53
C GLU A 56 -21.54 0.92 -2.10
N SER A 57 -22.02 1.12 -3.32
CA SER A 57 -22.98 0.21 -3.97
C SER A 57 -22.31 -0.93 -4.74
N THR A 58 -20.99 -1.05 -4.66
CA THR A 58 -20.21 -2.00 -5.46
C THR A 58 -19.77 -3.21 -4.65
N PRO A 59 -19.46 -4.35 -5.32
CA PRO A 59 -19.00 -5.56 -4.62
C PRO A 59 -17.66 -5.40 -3.89
N ILE A 60 -16.87 -4.37 -4.18
CA ILE A 60 -15.55 -4.18 -3.57
C ILE A 60 -15.61 -3.50 -2.21
N TYR A 61 -16.70 -2.78 -1.90
CA TYR A 61 -16.86 -2.07 -0.63
C TYR A 61 -16.61 -2.95 0.62
N PRO A 62 -17.24 -4.13 0.77
CA PRO A 62 -16.98 -4.98 1.94
C PRO A 62 -15.53 -5.51 1.97
N LEU A 63 -14.84 -5.60 0.83
CA LEU A 63 -13.43 -5.99 0.79
C LEU A 63 -12.53 -4.82 1.19
N LEU A 64 -12.83 -3.60 0.76
CA LEU A 64 -12.13 -2.39 1.18
C LEU A 64 -12.20 -2.18 2.69
N ASP A 65 -13.38 -2.34 3.28
CA ASP A 65 -13.60 -2.17 4.73
C ASP A 65 -12.70 -3.11 5.58
N VAL A 66 -12.33 -4.27 5.04
CA VAL A 66 -11.49 -5.27 5.73
C VAL A 66 -10.02 -5.18 5.30
N GLN A 67 -9.75 -4.94 4.03
CA GLN A 67 -8.40 -5.03 3.47
C GLN A 67 -7.67 -3.68 3.47
N TRP A 68 -8.40 -2.56 3.49
CA TRP A 68 -7.85 -1.21 3.45
C TRP A 68 -8.43 -0.31 4.57
N PRO A 69 -8.43 -0.74 5.85
CA PRO A 69 -8.96 0.05 6.95
C PRO A 69 -8.04 1.22 7.33
N ASP A 70 -8.61 2.24 7.97
CA ASP A 70 -7.84 3.23 8.73
C ASP A 70 -7.42 2.64 10.08
N LEU A 71 -6.16 2.22 10.17
CA LEU A 71 -5.59 1.65 11.39
C LEU A 71 -5.37 2.66 12.53
N ASN A 72 -5.54 3.97 12.31
CA ASN A 72 -5.55 4.94 13.42
C ASN A 72 -6.88 4.89 14.18
N ASN A 73 -7.98 4.51 13.51
CA ASN A 73 -9.28 4.36 14.12
C ASN A 73 -10.02 3.10 13.61
N PRO A 74 -9.47 1.90 13.88
CA PRO A 74 -9.90 0.65 13.27
C PRO A 74 -11.31 0.18 13.68
N ASN A 75 -11.93 0.85 14.66
CA ASN A 75 -13.29 0.56 15.12
C ASN A 75 -14.34 1.52 14.53
N ASN A 76 -13.95 2.42 13.63
CA ASN A 76 -14.81 3.42 13.03
C ASN A 76 -14.76 3.34 11.50
N ASN A 77 -15.65 2.59 10.87
CA ASN A 77 -15.67 2.45 9.41
C ASN A 77 -15.81 3.80 8.68
N ALA A 78 -16.40 4.83 9.31
CA ALA A 78 -16.48 6.14 8.68
C ALA A 78 -15.11 6.81 8.50
N SER A 79 -14.08 6.45 9.29
CA SER A 79 -12.72 6.96 9.07
C SER A 79 -12.01 6.28 7.90
N ASN A 80 -12.45 5.09 7.48
CA ASN A 80 -11.94 4.46 6.27
C ASN A 80 -12.14 5.36 5.04
N TYR A 81 -13.32 5.99 4.91
CA TYR A 81 -13.58 6.93 3.81
C TYR A 81 -12.65 8.14 3.83
N ILE A 82 -12.37 8.71 5.00
CA ILE A 82 -11.44 9.84 5.12
C ILE A 82 -10.04 9.40 4.66
N PHE A 83 -9.62 8.19 5.06
CA PHE A 83 -8.34 7.63 4.63
C PHE A 83 -8.30 7.36 3.11
N TRP A 84 -9.37 6.80 2.54
CA TRP A 84 -9.45 6.56 1.10
C TRP A 84 -9.52 7.85 0.28
N GLU A 85 -10.18 8.89 0.79
CA GLU A 85 -10.18 10.22 0.18
C GLU A 85 -8.77 10.82 0.15
N ASP A 86 -8.00 10.66 1.23
CA ASP A 86 -6.60 11.09 1.29
C ASP A 86 -5.71 10.31 0.30
N GLU A 87 -5.82 8.99 0.26
CA GLU A 87 -5.08 8.14 -0.70
C GLU A 87 -5.45 8.46 -2.14
N TRP A 88 -6.74 8.69 -2.41
CA TRP A 88 -7.22 9.08 -3.74
C TRP A 88 -6.70 10.46 -4.15
N SER A 89 -6.80 11.44 -3.25
CA SER A 89 -6.33 12.82 -3.47
C SER A 89 -4.82 12.88 -3.73
N LYS A 90 -4.04 12.09 -2.98
CA LYS A 90 -2.57 12.09 -3.09
C LYS A 90 -2.08 11.27 -4.28
N HIS A 91 -2.70 10.13 -4.56
CA HIS A 91 -2.16 9.13 -5.48
C HIS A 91 -3.14 8.78 -6.60
N GLY A 92 -4.40 8.50 -6.26
CA GLY A 92 -5.39 7.98 -7.19
C GLY A 92 -5.76 8.93 -8.34
N GLN A 93 -5.87 10.23 -8.09
CA GLN A 93 -6.18 11.23 -9.13
C GLN A 93 -5.10 11.35 -10.22
N CYS A 94 -3.87 10.95 -9.92
CA CYS A 94 -2.74 10.91 -10.85
C CYS A 94 -2.39 9.48 -11.30
N SER A 95 -3.23 8.49 -10.98
CA SER A 95 -3.07 7.12 -11.43
C SER A 95 -3.51 6.96 -12.90
N ASP A 96 -3.50 5.72 -13.40
CA ASP A 96 -4.08 5.37 -14.70
C ASP A 96 -5.62 5.42 -14.72
N TYR A 97 -6.26 5.74 -13.59
CA TYR A 97 -7.71 5.75 -13.43
C TYR A 97 -8.28 7.11 -13.00
N PRO A 98 -7.81 8.28 -13.49
CA PRO A 98 -8.13 9.57 -12.87
C PRO A 98 -9.63 9.85 -12.71
N ALA A 99 -10.48 9.35 -13.62
CA ALA A 99 -11.94 9.49 -13.57
C ALA A 99 -12.68 8.19 -13.17
N ASN A 100 -11.98 7.15 -12.70
CA ASN A 100 -12.55 5.85 -12.36
C ASN A 100 -12.02 5.32 -11.01
N PRO A 101 -12.50 5.86 -9.88
CA PRO A 101 -12.08 5.39 -8.56
C PRO A 101 -12.33 3.90 -8.34
N TYR A 102 -13.42 3.35 -8.87
CA TYR A 102 -13.73 1.93 -8.72
C TYR A 102 -12.57 1.05 -9.20
N ASN A 103 -12.03 1.29 -10.40
CA ASN A 103 -10.91 0.49 -10.92
C ASN A 103 -9.59 0.69 -10.14
N TYR A 104 -9.34 1.89 -9.60
CA TYR A 104 -8.18 2.15 -8.75
C TYR A 104 -8.24 1.31 -7.47
N PHE A 105 -9.36 1.36 -6.76
CA PHE A 105 -9.56 0.60 -5.53
C PHE A 105 -9.69 -0.91 -5.79
N ASP A 106 -10.37 -1.33 -6.86
CA ASP A 106 -10.49 -2.76 -7.23
C ASP A 106 -9.12 -3.36 -7.59
N SER A 107 -8.24 -2.59 -8.24
CA SER A 107 -6.87 -3.03 -8.54
C SER A 107 -6.11 -3.37 -7.25
N ALA A 108 -6.14 -2.48 -6.25
CA ALA A 108 -5.45 -2.69 -4.99
C ALA A 108 -6.03 -3.88 -4.20
N VAL A 109 -7.37 -3.94 -4.11
CA VAL A 109 -8.07 -5.01 -3.38
C VAL A 109 -7.82 -6.38 -4.02
N ARG A 110 -7.87 -6.49 -5.35
CA ARG A 110 -7.61 -7.77 -6.02
C ARG A 110 -6.18 -8.23 -5.83
N LEU A 111 -5.20 -7.34 -5.98
CA LEU A 111 -3.81 -7.66 -5.68
C LEU A 111 -3.68 -8.19 -4.26
N ARG A 112 -4.21 -7.47 -3.26
CA ARG A 112 -4.16 -7.89 -1.86
C ARG A 112 -4.87 -9.21 -1.60
N HIS A 113 -6.02 -9.44 -2.23
CA HIS A 113 -6.83 -10.65 -2.02
C HIS A 113 -6.13 -11.92 -2.53
N THR A 114 -5.26 -11.80 -3.54
CA THR A 114 -4.47 -12.95 -4.03
C THR A 114 -3.29 -13.32 -3.12
N LEU A 115 -2.98 -12.50 -2.12
CA LEU A 115 -1.83 -12.65 -1.23
C LEU A 115 -2.24 -13.20 0.13
N THR A 116 -1.37 -14.02 0.72
CA THR A 116 -1.50 -14.44 2.12
C THR A 116 -1.41 -13.21 3.04
N PRO A 117 -2.27 -13.08 4.07
CA PRO A 117 -2.31 -11.87 4.88
C PRO A 117 -1.02 -11.51 5.64
N ASP A 118 -0.17 -12.49 5.94
CA ASP A 118 1.00 -12.36 6.80
C ASP A 118 2.31 -12.82 6.13
N PHE A 119 2.24 -13.47 4.96
CA PHE A 119 3.38 -14.15 4.32
C PHE A 119 4.09 -15.18 5.21
N GLY A 120 3.43 -15.64 6.27
CA GLY A 120 3.99 -16.51 7.30
C GLY A 120 4.86 -15.82 8.35
N PHE A 121 4.94 -14.49 8.36
CA PHE A 121 5.62 -13.74 9.42
C PHE A 121 4.74 -13.66 10.67
N GLN A 122 5.31 -13.91 11.85
CA GLN A 122 4.57 -13.82 13.12
C GLN A 122 4.97 -12.58 13.91
N SER A 123 3.98 -11.87 14.48
CA SER A 123 4.23 -10.76 15.40
C SER A 123 5.08 -11.22 16.58
N GLY A 124 6.08 -10.42 16.94
CA GLY A 124 7.05 -10.73 17.99
C GLY A 124 8.37 -11.32 17.49
N GLU A 125 8.45 -11.74 16.24
CA GLU A 125 9.66 -12.34 15.66
C GLU A 125 10.66 -11.30 15.14
N TYR A 126 11.88 -11.77 14.90
CA TYR A 126 12.93 -11.01 14.24
C TYR A 126 13.40 -11.74 13.00
N TRP A 127 13.48 -11.00 11.90
CA TRP A 127 13.92 -11.52 10.60
C TRP A 127 14.92 -10.54 9.99
N THR A 128 15.96 -11.03 9.32
CA THR A 128 16.81 -10.14 8.53
C THR A 128 16.03 -9.62 7.33
N VAL A 129 16.34 -8.40 6.86
CA VAL A 129 15.74 -7.85 5.63
C VAL A 129 15.89 -8.82 4.45
N HIS A 130 17.03 -9.49 4.33
CA HIS A 130 17.28 -10.48 3.29
C HIS A 130 16.34 -11.70 3.39
N GLU A 131 16.11 -12.23 4.59
CA GLU A 131 15.16 -13.34 4.78
C GLU A 131 13.73 -12.92 4.45
N ILE A 132 13.32 -11.70 4.84
CA ILE A 132 12.00 -11.15 4.51
C ILE A 132 11.83 -11.08 2.98
N ILE A 133 12.79 -10.49 2.27
CA ILE A 133 12.80 -10.40 0.80
C ILE A 133 12.69 -11.79 0.16
N ASN A 134 13.51 -12.75 0.60
CA ASN A 134 13.52 -14.10 0.03
C ASN A 134 12.21 -14.85 0.30
N THR A 135 11.64 -14.72 1.51
CA THR A 135 10.35 -15.33 1.85
C THR A 135 9.26 -14.81 0.94
N ILE A 136 9.14 -13.48 0.80
CA ILE A 136 8.14 -12.86 -0.08
C ILE A 136 8.39 -13.24 -1.55
N TYR A 137 9.64 -13.23 -2.01
CA TYR A 137 10.01 -13.68 -3.36
C TYR A 137 9.53 -15.11 -3.64
N ASN A 138 9.66 -16.03 -2.69
CA ASN A 138 9.20 -17.41 -2.89
C ASN A 138 7.67 -17.54 -2.96
N TYR A 139 6.92 -16.57 -2.42
CA TYR A 139 5.46 -16.53 -2.54
C TYR A 139 4.99 -15.85 -3.83
N VAL A 140 5.57 -14.69 -4.16
CA VAL A 140 5.09 -13.83 -5.25
C VAL A 140 5.91 -13.93 -6.54
N TYR A 141 7.05 -14.62 -6.51
CA TYR A 141 8.03 -14.76 -7.60
C TYR A 141 8.64 -13.44 -8.10
N HIS A 142 8.53 -12.38 -7.30
CA HIS A 142 9.03 -11.05 -7.59
C HIS A 142 9.69 -10.41 -6.37
N VAL A 143 10.69 -9.56 -6.63
CA VAL A 143 11.44 -8.87 -5.59
C VAL A 143 10.60 -7.72 -5.01
N PRO A 144 10.25 -7.74 -3.72
CA PRO A 144 9.56 -6.63 -3.06
C PRO A 144 10.53 -5.50 -2.69
N GLU A 145 9.98 -4.34 -2.31
CA GLU A 145 10.67 -3.34 -1.50
C GLU A 145 10.22 -3.43 -0.04
N ILE A 146 11.18 -3.44 0.89
CA ILE A 146 10.93 -3.45 2.33
C ILE A 146 11.11 -2.03 2.88
N ALA A 147 10.11 -1.54 3.60
CA ALA A 147 10.17 -0.28 4.33
C ALA A 147 10.25 -0.52 5.84
N CYS A 148 11.08 0.29 6.50
CA CYS A 148 11.37 0.20 7.93
C CYS A 148 10.88 1.47 8.63
N ASN A 149 10.49 1.33 9.89
CA ASN A 149 10.43 2.46 10.81
C ASN A 149 11.11 2.12 12.16
N LEU A 150 11.22 3.12 13.03
CA LEU A 150 11.73 2.93 14.38
C LEU A 150 10.56 2.65 15.32
N ASN A 151 10.70 1.59 16.10
CA ASN A 151 9.82 1.34 17.24
C ASN A 151 9.97 2.50 18.24
N GLN A 152 8.88 3.21 18.53
CA GLN A 152 8.94 4.40 19.39
C GLN A 152 9.32 4.11 20.84
N ASN A 153 9.14 2.88 21.31
CA ASN A 153 9.44 2.51 22.70
C ASN A 153 10.88 2.01 22.87
N THR A 154 11.40 1.24 21.90
CA THR A 154 12.74 0.62 22.00
C THR A 154 13.79 1.31 21.16
N GLY A 155 13.39 2.10 20.17
CA GLY A 155 14.28 2.69 19.15
C GLY A 155 14.83 1.68 18.15
N GLY A 156 14.44 0.40 18.23
CA GLY A 156 14.85 -0.64 17.29
C GLY A 156 14.16 -0.50 15.93
N LEU A 157 14.81 -0.98 14.87
CA LEU A 157 14.16 -1.08 13.55
C LEU A 157 13.11 -2.19 13.56
N GLN A 158 11.97 -1.91 12.94
CA GLN A 158 10.89 -2.87 12.74
C GLN A 158 10.39 -2.82 11.29
N LEU A 159 9.84 -3.95 10.85
CA LEU A 159 9.17 -4.06 9.56
C LEU A 159 7.93 -3.15 9.59
N TRP A 160 7.87 -2.23 8.64
CA TRP A 160 6.77 -1.25 8.58
C TRP A 160 5.85 -1.50 7.39
N GLU A 161 6.42 -1.66 6.19
CA GLU A 161 5.65 -1.97 4.99
C GLU A 161 6.38 -2.98 4.11
N ILE A 162 5.58 -3.76 3.40
CA ILE A 162 6.01 -4.56 2.25
C ILE A 162 5.37 -3.90 1.02
N ARG A 163 6.21 -3.51 0.05
CA ARG A 163 5.77 -2.87 -1.18
C ARG A 163 6.01 -3.81 -2.34
N LEU A 164 4.95 -4.07 -3.11
CA LEU A 164 5.01 -4.86 -4.34
C LEU A 164 4.85 -3.92 -5.53
N CYS A 165 5.75 -4.04 -6.49
CA CYS A 165 5.71 -3.25 -7.70
C CYS A 165 4.88 -3.97 -8.77
N TYR A 166 4.27 -3.22 -9.66
CA TYR A 166 3.42 -3.77 -10.70
C TYR A 166 3.65 -3.08 -12.04
N ASP A 167 3.28 -3.75 -13.12
CA ASP A 167 3.27 -3.16 -14.44
C ASP A 167 2.10 -2.19 -14.59
N ARG A 168 2.39 -1.06 -15.24
CA ARG A 168 1.38 -0.08 -15.59
C ARG A 168 0.27 -0.73 -16.44
N PRO A 169 -1.02 -0.56 -16.10
CA PRO A 169 -2.14 -0.96 -16.94
C PRO A 169 -2.02 -0.41 -18.36
N THR A 170 -2.44 -1.19 -19.35
CA THR A 170 -2.41 -0.79 -20.77
C THR A 170 -3.50 0.21 -21.14
N SER A 171 -4.55 0.29 -20.33
CA SER A 171 -5.70 1.18 -20.47
C SER A 171 -6.26 1.52 -19.10
N GLY A 172 -6.87 2.69 -18.94
CA GLY A 172 -7.61 3.06 -17.71
C GLY A 172 -8.88 2.24 -17.45
N GLN A 173 -9.13 1.20 -18.25
CA GLN A 173 -10.18 0.20 -18.02
C GLN A 173 -9.60 -1.13 -17.51
N ASP A 174 -8.32 -1.40 -17.74
CA ASP A 174 -7.66 -2.63 -17.33
C ASP A 174 -7.25 -2.51 -15.87
N LEU A 175 -7.51 -3.52 -15.05
CA LEU A 175 -7.05 -3.55 -13.66
C LEU A 175 -5.55 -3.88 -13.60
N VAL A 176 -4.90 -3.48 -12.50
CA VAL A 176 -3.54 -3.95 -12.22
C VAL A 176 -3.56 -5.45 -11.95
N GLN A 177 -2.75 -6.21 -12.68
CA GLN A 177 -2.69 -7.68 -12.56
C GLN A 177 -1.27 -8.24 -12.46
N ASN A 178 -0.28 -7.56 -13.05
CA ASN A 178 1.06 -8.11 -13.17
C ASN A 178 2.00 -7.46 -12.15
N ILE A 179 2.39 -8.25 -11.15
CA ILE A 179 3.48 -7.87 -10.25
C ILE A 179 4.81 -7.94 -11.03
N ARG A 180 5.73 -7.05 -10.70
CA ARG A 180 7.10 -7.02 -11.23
C ARG A 180 8.09 -6.80 -10.11
N ASN A 181 9.38 -6.98 -10.40
CA ASN A 181 10.43 -6.68 -9.44
C ASN A 181 10.47 -5.18 -9.14
N CYS A 182 10.50 -4.82 -7.86
CA CYS A 182 10.90 -3.48 -7.44
C CYS A 182 12.40 -3.27 -7.68
N THR A 183 12.80 -2.05 -8.03
CA THR A 183 14.22 -1.76 -8.32
C THR A 183 15.05 -1.56 -7.05
N ASN A 184 14.42 -1.15 -5.95
CA ASN A 184 15.06 -0.81 -4.68
C ASN A 184 14.55 -1.71 -3.54
N PRO A 185 15.00 -2.96 -3.44
CA PRO A 185 14.45 -3.93 -2.48
C PRO A 185 14.59 -3.53 -1.00
N THR A 186 15.53 -2.66 -0.69
CA THR A 186 15.75 -2.13 0.67
C THR A 186 15.37 -0.66 0.78
N GLY A 187 14.49 -0.16 -0.09
CA GLY A 187 14.12 1.24 -0.17
C GLY A 187 15.22 2.11 -0.83
N LYS A 188 14.86 3.38 -1.08
CA LYS A 188 15.74 4.38 -1.72
C LYS A 188 16.77 4.96 -0.73
N PRO A 189 17.86 5.58 -1.24
CA PRO A 189 18.80 6.33 -0.41
C PRO A 189 18.10 7.32 0.53
N GLY A 190 18.52 7.32 1.80
CA GLY A 190 17.94 8.18 2.84
C GLY A 190 16.77 7.55 3.62
N THR A 191 16.23 6.42 3.17
CA THR A 191 15.26 5.64 3.96
C THR A 191 15.95 4.77 5.02
N LEU A 192 15.22 4.39 6.07
CA LEU A 192 15.77 3.60 7.19
C LEU A 192 16.19 2.18 6.79
N CYS A 193 15.52 1.57 5.81
CA CYS A 193 15.87 0.24 5.31
C CYS A 193 17.07 0.25 4.34
N TYR A 194 17.53 1.42 3.87
CA TYR A 194 18.52 1.51 2.79
C TYR A 194 19.82 0.78 3.11
N ASN A 195 20.20 -0.18 2.24
CA ASN A 195 21.37 -1.05 2.39
C ASN A 195 21.40 -1.89 3.68
N GLN A 196 20.25 -2.18 4.28
CA GLN A 196 20.14 -2.93 5.55
C GLN A 196 19.92 -4.44 5.38
N TYR A 197 20.44 -5.09 4.32
CA TYR A 197 20.15 -6.51 4.01
C TYR A 197 20.32 -7.49 5.18
N ASN A 198 21.38 -7.33 5.98
CA ASN A 198 21.70 -8.24 7.09
C ASN A 198 21.15 -7.75 8.45
N THR A 199 20.38 -6.66 8.45
CA THR A 199 19.83 -6.07 9.67
C THR A 199 18.55 -6.80 10.06
N TYR A 200 18.42 -7.13 11.33
CA TYR A 200 17.20 -7.70 11.89
C TYR A 200 16.13 -6.62 12.05
N LEU A 201 14.94 -6.91 11.54
CA LEU A 201 13.73 -6.15 11.78
C LEU A 201 12.84 -6.93 12.74
N PHE A 202 12.32 -6.24 13.74
CA PHE A 202 11.19 -6.74 14.52
C PHE A 202 9.93 -6.78 13.66
N VAL A 203 9.15 -7.85 13.73
CA VAL A 203 7.80 -7.92 13.16
C VAL A 203 6.83 -7.48 14.25
N PRO A 204 6.19 -6.30 14.13
CA PRO A 204 5.34 -5.75 15.16
C PRO A 204 4.05 -6.54 15.39
#